data_AF-A0AAW9EI01-F1
#
_entry.id   AF-A0AAW9EI01-F1
#
_cell.length_a   1.000
_cell.length_b   1.000
_cell.length_c   1.000
_cell.angle_alpha   90.00
_cell.angle_beta   90.00
_cell.angle_gamma   90.00
#
_symmetry.space_group_name_H-M   'P 1'
#
loop_
_entity.id
_entity.type
_entity.pdbx_description
1 polymer ?
#
loop_
_entity_poly.entity_id
_entity_poly.type
_entity_poly.pdbx_seq_one_letter_code
_entity_poly.pdbx_strand_id
1 'polypeptide(L)' 'QINSDNVDKLVEKWTFHTGDEKRANDAVEITNEVTPIKIEDNLFLCTPHQYLISLDPATGKEKWRFDSKLQYNKSFQHMT' A
#
# COMPACT_ATOMS: atom_id res chain seq x y z
N GLN A 1 -4.34 -23.60 -2.13
CA GLN A 1 -2.94 -23.68 -2.60
C GLN A 1 -2.92 -23.44 -4.10
N ILE A 2 -1.93 -22.69 -4.60
CA ILE A 2 -1.78 -22.32 -6.01
C ILE A 2 -0.59 -23.09 -6.60
N ASN A 3 -0.71 -23.59 -7.83
CA ASN A 3 0.35 -24.26 -8.58
C ASN A 3 0.17 -24.02 -10.10
N SER A 4 1.05 -24.61 -10.92
CA SER A 4 1.00 -24.48 -12.40
C SER A 4 -0.30 -24.95 -13.04
N ASP A 5 -1.01 -25.89 -12.39
CA ASP A 5 -2.18 -26.56 -12.95
C ASP A 5 -3.49 -25.83 -12.63
N ASN A 6 -3.43 -24.80 -11.77
CA ASN A 6 -4.61 -24.07 -11.33
C ASN A 6 -4.45 -22.54 -11.29
N VAL A 7 -3.29 -22.00 -11.67
CA VAL A 7 -3.05 -20.54 -11.69
C VAL A 7 -4.00 -19.81 -12.63
N ASP A 8 -4.47 -20.48 -13.68
CA ASP A 8 -5.45 -20.01 -14.66
C ASP A 8 -6.84 -19.75 -14.06
N LYS A 9 -7.13 -20.30 -12.88
CA LYS A 9 -8.43 -20.19 -12.19
C LYS A 9 -8.47 -19.10 -11.13
N LEU A 10 -7.38 -18.33 -10.97
CA LEU A 10 -7.34 -17.25 -10.00
C LEU A 10 -8.30 -16.13 -10.39
N VAL A 11 -8.99 -15.60 -9.39
CA VAL A 11 -9.81 -14.40 -9.51
C VAL A 11 -9.43 -13.44 -8.40
N GLU A 12 -9.59 -12.14 -8.68
CA GLU A 12 -9.45 -11.11 -7.66
C GLU A 12 -10.42 -11.40 -6.50
N LYS A 13 -9.91 -11.31 -5.26
CA LYS A 13 -10.73 -11.48 -4.05
C LYS A 13 -11.17 -10.15 -3.45
N TRP A 14 -10.29 -9.16 -3.48
CA TRP A 14 -10.57 -7.81 -3.04
C TRP A 14 -9.50 -6.88 -3.61
N THR A 15 -9.84 -5.60 -3.68
CA THR A 15 -8.92 -4.49 -3.98
C THR A 15 -8.97 -3.49 -2.83
N PHE A 16 -7.82 -2.93 -2.49
CA PHE A 16 -7.70 -1.86 -1.50
C PHE A 16 -7.06 -0.62 -2.14
N HIS A 17 -7.77 0.50 -2.07
CA HIS A 17 -7.24 1.80 -2.47
C HIS A 17 -6.65 2.50 -1.25
N THR A 18 -5.35 2.76 -1.26
CA THR A 18 -4.63 3.39 -0.14
C THR A 18 -5.13 4.82 0.15
N GLY A 19 -5.74 5.46 -0.84
CA GLY A 19 -6.11 6.88 -0.81
C GLY A 19 -4.90 7.81 -0.80
N ASP A 20 -3.69 7.27 -1.02
CA ASP A 20 -2.46 8.06 -1.03
C ASP A 20 -2.14 8.55 -2.44
N GLU A 21 -2.71 9.71 -2.76
CA GLU A 21 -2.57 10.35 -4.06
C GLU A 21 -1.56 11.50 -4.03
N LYS A 22 -1.00 11.80 -5.20
CA LYS A 22 -0.09 12.92 -5.40
C LYS A 22 -0.75 14.25 -5.05
N ARG A 23 -0.05 15.08 -4.30
CA ARG A 23 -0.44 16.41 -3.82
C ARG A 23 0.37 17.49 -4.54
N ALA A 24 -0.09 18.73 -4.40
CA ALA A 24 0.53 19.88 -5.06
C ALA A 24 1.98 20.14 -4.66
N ASN A 25 2.39 19.71 -3.45
CA ASN A 25 3.74 19.96 -2.92
C ASN A 25 4.65 18.71 -2.96
N ASP A 26 4.24 17.67 -3.67
CA ASP A 26 5.02 16.43 -3.78
C ASP A 26 6.09 16.54 -4.85
N ALA A 27 7.04 15.60 -4.81
CA ALA A 27 8.01 15.40 -5.88
C ALA A 27 7.30 15.17 -7.23
N VAL A 28 8.02 15.42 -8.32
CA VAL A 28 7.51 15.11 -9.67
C VAL A 28 7.19 13.63 -9.80
N GLU A 29 8.09 12.79 -9.29
CA GLU A 29 7.95 11.33 -9.29
C GLU A 29 7.50 10.82 -7.93
N ILE A 30 6.42 10.05 -7.96
CA ILE A 30 5.83 9.36 -6.81
C ILE A 30 5.53 7.93 -7.24
N THR A 31 6.13 6.96 -6.55
CA THR A 31 6.08 5.55 -6.94
C THR A 31 5.75 4.72 -5.72
N ASN A 32 4.86 3.73 -5.84
CA ASN A 32 4.61 2.81 -4.74
C ASN A 32 5.54 1.59 -4.88
N GLU A 33 6.49 1.44 -3.96
CA GLU A 33 7.47 0.34 -3.94
C GLU A 33 7.23 -0.65 -2.79
N VAL A 34 6.02 -0.66 -2.22
CA VAL A 34 5.69 -1.51 -1.07
C VAL A 34 5.83 -3.00 -1.40
N THR A 35 6.56 -3.72 -0.55
CA THR A 35 6.43 -5.18 -0.41
C THR A 35 5.64 -5.45 0.88
N PRO A 36 4.37 -5.89 0.79
CA PRO A 36 3.53 -6.07 1.98
C PRO A 36 4.09 -7.10 2.94
N ILE A 37 3.93 -6.87 4.26
CA ILE A 37 4.31 -7.82 5.30
C ILE A 37 3.06 -8.41 5.93
N LYS A 38 2.93 -9.73 5.95
CA LYS A 38 1.82 -10.44 6.59
C LYS A 38 2.30 -11.11 7.88
N ILE A 39 1.71 -10.75 9.01
CA ILE A 39 1.94 -11.42 10.31
C ILE A 39 0.57 -11.69 10.94
N GLU A 40 0.30 -12.97 11.25
CA GLU A 40 -0.98 -13.40 11.81
C GLU A 40 -2.17 -12.87 10.98
N ASP A 41 -3.14 -12.20 11.60
CA ASP A 41 -4.32 -11.67 10.92
C ASP A 41 -4.12 -10.24 10.39
N ASN A 42 -2.88 -9.76 10.26
CA ASN A 42 -2.59 -8.42 9.77
C ASN A 42 -1.72 -8.46 8.50
N LEU A 43 -2.11 -7.64 7.52
CA LEU A 43 -1.31 -7.31 6.35
C LEU A 43 -0.91 -5.83 6.43
N PHE A 44 0.38 -5.57 6.50
CA PHE A 44 0.94 -4.23 6.64
C PHE A 44 1.40 -3.69 5.29
N LEU A 45 1.04 -2.43 5.02
CA LEU A 45 1.41 -1.67 3.83
C LEU A 45 2.02 -0.32 4.24
N CYS A 46 2.97 0.16 3.45
CA CYS A 46 3.40 1.56 3.46
C CYS A 46 2.97 2.25 2.16
N THR A 47 2.95 3.58 2.18
CA THR A 47 2.62 4.42 1.01
C THR A 47 3.68 5.51 0.83
N PRO A 48 3.74 6.20 -0.32
CA PRO A 48 4.74 7.25 -0.55
C PRO A 48 4.72 8.41 0.45
N HIS A 49 3.55 8.73 1.02
CA HIS A 49 3.43 9.67 2.14
C HIS A 49 3.65 9.05 3.52
N GLN A 50 4.31 7.89 3.57
CA GLN A 50 4.70 7.23 4.82
C GLN A 50 3.52 6.96 5.75
N TYR A 51 2.38 6.56 5.17
CA TYR A 51 1.27 5.99 5.91
C TYR A 51 1.55 4.52 6.18
N LEU A 52 1.50 4.11 7.44
CA LEU A 52 1.49 2.70 7.80
C LEU A 52 0.05 2.23 7.95
N ILE A 53 -0.37 1.29 7.12
CA ILE A 53 -1.73 0.80 7.04
C ILE A 53 -1.74 -0.68 7.41
N SER A 54 -2.66 -1.08 8.29
CA SER A 54 -2.94 -2.49 8.57
C SER A 54 -4.28 -2.88 7.96
N LEU A 55 -4.30 -3.96 7.19
CA LEU A 55 -5.49 -4.56 6.63
C LEU A 55 -5.80 -5.91 7.29
N ASP A 56 -7.08 -6.29 7.27
CA ASP A 56 -7.51 -7.67 7.38
C ASP A 56 -7.22 -8.40 6.05
N PRO A 57 -6.36 -9.44 6.03
CA PRO A 57 -5.94 -10.10 4.79
C PRO A 57 -7.06 -10.92 4.13
N ALA A 58 -8.09 -11.33 4.88
CA ALA A 58 -9.20 -12.12 4.35
C ALA A 58 -10.20 -11.23 3.60
N THR A 59 -10.39 -9.99 4.06
CA THR A 59 -11.43 -9.08 3.55
C THR A 59 -10.91 -7.85 2.81
N GLY A 60 -9.62 -7.50 2.98
CA GLY A 60 -9.03 -6.27 2.44
C GLY A 60 -9.43 -5.01 3.21
N LYS A 61 -10.18 -5.12 4.32
CA LYS A 61 -10.63 -3.97 5.11
C LYS A 61 -9.49 -3.37 5.92
N GLU A 62 -9.37 -2.05 5.89
CA GLU A 62 -8.48 -1.30 6.77
C GLU A 62 -8.89 -1.50 8.23
N LYS A 63 -7.94 -1.94 9.07
CA LYS A 63 -8.10 -2.05 10.52
C LYS A 63 -7.71 -0.75 11.20
N TRP A 64 -6.57 -0.20 10.80
CA TRP A 64 -6.06 1.08 11.29
C TRP A 64 -5.03 1.65 10.32
N ARG A 65 -4.79 2.95 10.48
CA ARG A 65 -3.76 3.72 9.77
C ARG A 65 -3.00 4.61 10.74
N PHE A 66 -1.71 4.70 10.54
CA PHE A 66 -0.83 5.66 11.19
C PHE A 66 -0.31 6.66 10.15
N ASP A 67 -0.45 7.95 10.45
CA ASP A 67 0.10 9.05 9.68
C ASP A 67 1.32 9.62 10.42
N SER A 68 2.48 9.53 9.77
CA SER A 68 3.77 10.03 10.29
C SER A 68 3.89 11.56 10.28
N LYS A 69 3.00 12.27 9.59
CA LYS A 69 2.92 13.74 9.48
C LYS A 69 4.21 14.39 8.98
N LEU A 70 4.95 13.70 8.11
CA LEU A 70 6.14 14.24 7.47
C LEU A 70 5.78 15.41 6.54
N GLN A 71 6.74 16.31 6.37
CA GLN A 71 6.63 17.43 5.44
C GLN A 71 7.25 17.03 4.10
N TYR A 72 6.47 17.16 3.04
CA TYR A 72 6.90 16.87 1.67
C TYR A 72 7.20 18.16 0.93
N ASN A 73 8.15 18.11 0.01
CA ASN A 73 8.55 19.26 -0.79
C ASN A 73 8.78 18.84 -2.24
N LYS A 74 8.29 19.65 -3.17
CA LYS A 74 8.48 19.48 -4.61
C LYS A 74 9.95 19.44 -5.06
N SER A 75 10.87 19.91 -4.21
CA SER A 75 12.31 19.83 -4.46
C SER A 75 12.90 18.45 -4.21
N PHE A 76 12.16 17.53 -3.59
CA PHE A 76 12.57 16.13 -3.49
C PHE A 76 12.65 15.51 -4.87
N GLN A 77 13.66 14.68 -5.09
CA GLN A 77 13.87 14.04 -6.38
C GLN A 77 12.77 12.99 -6.65
N HIS A 78 12.48 12.15 -5.64
CA HIS A 78 11.50 11.07 -5.71
C HIS A 78 10.81 10.88 -4.35
N MET A 79 9.56 10.39 -4.37
CA MET A 79 8.82 9.88 -3.21
C MET A 79 8.44 8.42 -3.44
N THR A 80 8.67 7.58 -2.43
CA THR A 80 8.48 6.12 -2.47
C THR A 80 7.79 5.60 -1.24
#